data_AF-D1JGE3-F1
#
_entry.id   AF-D1JGE3-F1
#
_cell.length_a   1.000
_cell.length_b   1.000
_cell.length_c   1.000
_cell.angle_alpha   90.00
_cell.angle_beta   90.00
_cell.angle_gamma   90.00
#
_symmetry.space_group_name_H-M   'P 1'
#
loop_
_entity.id
_entity.type
_entity.pdbx_description
1 polymer ?
#
loop_
_entity_poly.entity_id
_entity_poly.type
_entity_poly.pdbx_seq_one_letter_code
_entity_poly.pdbx_strand_id
1 'polypeptide(L)' 'MKVDTTLAYTAKWLHPELFSDLDPQAIHQEYLTDYMRVDYDLDEHGVFVYQES' A
#
# COMPACT_ATOMS: atom_id res chain seq x y z
N MET A 1 -2.89 -4.59 -14.92
CA MET A 1 -3.41 -4.24 -13.59
C MET A 1 -2.42 -4.80 -12.59
N LYS A 2 -1.46 -3.99 -12.17
CA LYS A 2 -0.41 -4.38 -11.23
C LYS A 2 -1.08 -4.27 -9.86
N VAL A 3 -1.55 -5.40 -9.35
CA VAL A 3 -2.14 -5.67 -8.03
C VAL A 3 -2.75 -4.43 -7.33
N ASP A 4 -4.08 -4.33 -7.33
CA ASP A 4 -4.81 -3.23 -6.70
C ASP A 4 -4.33 -3.04 -5.25
N THR A 5 -3.98 -1.80 -4.87
CA THR A 5 -3.33 -1.45 -3.58
C THR A 5 -4.03 -2.11 -2.39
N THR A 6 -5.37 -2.12 -2.39
CA THR A 6 -6.22 -2.79 -1.40
C THR A 6 -5.89 -4.28 -1.21
N LEU A 7 -5.66 -5.02 -2.29
CA LEU A 7 -5.34 -6.45 -2.22
C LEU A 7 -3.99 -6.69 -1.56
N ALA A 8 -3.00 -5.84 -1.80
CA ALA A 8 -1.70 -5.93 -1.15
C ALA A 8 -1.80 -5.69 0.37
N TYR A 9 -2.57 -4.68 0.79
CA TYR A 9 -2.86 -4.45 2.20
C TYR A 9 -3.62 -5.61 2.84
N THR A 10 -4.68 -6.11 2.18
CA THR A 10 -5.46 -7.25 2.70
C THR A 10 -4.62 -8.52 2.81
N ALA A 11 -3.77 -8.82 1.83
CA ALA A 11 -2.91 -9.99 1.85
C ALA A 11 -1.92 -9.94 3.03
N LYS A 12 -1.21 -8.81 3.20
CA LYS A 12 -0.26 -8.65 4.30
C LYS A 12 -0.93 -8.63 5.68
N TRP A 13 -2.15 -8.10 5.77
CA TRP A 13 -2.89 -8.12 7.03
C TRP A 13 -3.35 -9.52 7.41
N LEU A 14 -3.94 -10.28 6.48
CA LEU A 14 -4.49 -11.61 6.79
C LEU A 14 -3.39 -12.66 7.00
N HIS A 15 -2.23 -12.51 6.36
CA HIS A 15 -1.13 -13.48 6.39
C HIS A 15 0.24 -12.80 6.47
N PRO A 16 0.56 -12.11 7.57
CA PRO A 16 1.77 -11.30 7.68
C PRO A 16 3.06 -12.13 7.58
N GLU A 17 3.07 -13.39 8.02
CA GLU A 17 4.25 -14.26 7.90
C GLU A 17 4.49 -14.72 6.46
N LEU A 18 3.42 -14.91 5.67
CA LEU A 18 3.53 -15.32 4.27
C LEU A 18 3.92 -14.16 3.36
N PHE A 19 3.53 -12.94 3.72
CA PHE A 19 3.78 -11.72 2.96
C PHE A 19 4.68 -10.74 3.73
N SER A 20 5.66 -11.26 4.47
CA SER A 20 6.58 -10.45 5.28
C SER A 20 7.32 -9.40 4.44
N ASP A 21 7.69 -9.78 3.22
CA ASP A 21 8.50 -8.95 2.32
C ASP A 21 7.66 -8.03 1.43
N LEU A 22 6.32 -8.19 1.44
CA LEU A 22 5.42 -7.33 0.68
C LEU A 22 5.39 -5.94 1.31
N ASP A 23 5.60 -4.90 0.52
CA ASP A 23 5.44 -3.51 0.95
C ASP A 23 4.22 -2.89 0.25
N PRO A 24 3.03 -2.94 0.89
CA PRO A 24 1.82 -2.34 0.34
C PRO A 24 1.92 -0.82 0.18
N GLN A 25 2.72 -0.14 1.00
CA GLN A 25 2.89 1.30 0.94
C GLN A 25 3.69 1.71 -0.29
N ALA A 26 4.78 1.01 -0.60
CA ALA A 26 5.54 1.26 -1.84
C ALA A 26 4.68 1.03 -3.10
N ILE A 27 3.84 -0.02 -3.11
CA ILE A 27 2.90 -0.28 -4.20
C ILE A 27 1.89 0.86 -4.32
N HIS A 28 1.40 1.40 -3.20
CA HIS A 28 0.47 2.51 -3.20
C HIS A 28 1.12 3.82 -3.65
N GLN A 29 2.39 4.05 -3.29
CA GLN A 29 3.14 5.21 -3.77
C GLN A 29 3.34 5.15 -5.28
N GLU A 30 3.72 4.00 -5.84
CA GLU A 30 3.79 3.80 -7.31
C GLU A 30 2.45 4.12 -7.97
N TYR A 31 1.34 3.66 -7.37
CA TYR A 31 0.00 3.94 -7.90
C TYR A 31 -0.33 5.45 -7.93
N LEU A 32 -0.05 6.16 -6.84
CA LEU A 32 -0.27 7.60 -6.72
C LEU A 32 0.54 8.39 -7.75
N THR A 33 1.82 8.04 -7.91
CA THR A 33 2.76 8.75 -8.79
C THR A 33 2.52 8.43 -10.26
N ASP A 34 2.51 7.14 -10.63
CA ASP A 34 2.57 6.75 -12.05
C ASP A 34 1.20 6.77 -12.72
N TYR A 35 0.14 6.47 -11.96
CA TYR A 35 -1.21 6.30 -12.51
C TYR A 35 -2.11 7.48 -12.18
N MET A 36 -2.14 7.93 -10.91
CA MET A 36 -2.96 9.08 -10.53
C MET A 36 -2.26 10.43 -10.79
N ARG A 37 -0.92 10.44 -10.91
CA ARG A 37 -0.10 11.63 -11.14
C ARG A 37 -0.40 12.76 -10.14
N VAL A 38 -0.57 12.37 -8.88
CA VAL A 38 -0.76 13.30 -7.77
C VAL A 38 0.55 13.46 -7.01
N ASP A 39 0.81 14.68 -6.57
CA ASP A 39 1.94 15.01 -5.69
C ASP A 39 1.49 14.76 -4.25
N TYR A 40 1.56 13.49 -3.83
CA TYR A 40 1.16 13.03 -2.50
C TYR A 40 2.20 12.05 -1.98
N ASP A 41 2.79 12.40 -0.85
CA ASP A 41 3.79 11.59 -0.14
C ASP A 41 3.13 10.82 1.01
N LEU A 42 3.11 9.49 0.91
CA LEU A 42 2.54 8.62 1.94
C LEU A 42 3.37 8.58 3.23
N ASP A 43 4.68 8.86 3.17
CA ASP A 43 5.54 8.95 4.36
C ASP A 43 5.27 10.24 5.15
N GLU A 44 4.91 11.33 4.46
CA GLU A 44 4.57 12.61 5.10
C GLU A 44 3.11 12.65 5.60
N HIS A 45 2.17 12.14 4.81
CA HIS A 45 0.74 12.32 5.06
C HIS A 45 0.01 11.05 5.55
N GLY A 46 0.68 9.90 5.50
CA GLY A 46 0.13 8.63 5.93
C GLY A 46 -0.82 7.99 4.93
N VAL A 47 -1.26 6.77 5.24
CA VAL A 47 -2.16 5.96 4.41
C VAL A 47 -3.58 5.95 5.00
N PHE A 48 -4.61 5.99 4.16
CA PHE A 48 -6.02 5.85 4.57
C PHE A 48 -6.40 4.38 4.85
N VAL A 49 -5.53 3.66 5.56
CA VAL A 49 -5.76 2.27 5.96
C VAL A 49 -5.67 2.23 7.47
N TYR A 50 -6.76 1.84 8.13
CA TYR A 50 -6.77 1.68 9.57
C TYR A 50 -6.10 0.35 9.92
N GLN A 51 -4.85 0.42 10.39
CA GLN A 51 -4.26 -0.65 11.18
C GLN A 51 -4.36 -0.23 12.66
N GLU A 52 -5.34 -0.77 13.39
CA GLU A 52 -5.20 -0.91 14.84
C GLU A 52 -4.66 -2.30 15.15
N SER A 53 -3.37 -2.35 15.50
CA SER A 53 -2.75 -3.29 16.44
C SER A 53 -1.28 -2.91 16.64
#